data_AF-A0A2M7B602-F1
#
_entry.id   AF-A0A2M7B602-F1
#
_cell.length_a   1.000
_cell.length_b   1.000
_cell.length_c   1.000
_cell.angle_alpha   90.00
_cell.angle_beta   90.00
_cell.angle_gamma   90.00
#
_symmetry.space_group_name_H-M   'P 1'
#
loop_
_entity.id
_entity.type
_entity.pdbx_description
1 polymer ?
#
loop_
_entity_poly.entity_id
_entity_poly.type
_entity_poly.pdbx_seq_one_letter_code
_entity_poly.pdbx_strand_id
1 'polypeptide(L)'
;GESLVLRLDQYGISGSTGSACTSQDLAPSHVLLAIGLPAELAHGSLRLSLGRKTAKRDLDYVLEILPKIVEKLRTMSAIKL
;
A
#
# COMPACT_ATOMS: atom_id res chain seq x y z
N GLY A 1 -3.49 -4.90 0.73
CA GLY A 1 -3.39 -3.43 0.81
C GLY A 1 -3.56 -2.96 2.23
N GLU A 2 -4.72 -3.24 2.84
CA GLU A 2 -5.06 -2.76 4.19
C GLU A 2 -4.01 -3.07 5.28
N SER A 3 -3.58 -4.33 5.40
CA SER A 3 -2.56 -4.72 6.38
C SER A 3 -1.22 -4.01 6.19
N LEU A 4 -0.90 -3.59 4.95
CA LEU A 4 0.30 -2.82 4.64
C LEU A 4 0.18 -1.39 5.15
N VAL A 5 -0.95 -0.72 4.91
CA VAL A 5 -1.22 0.64 5.41
C VAL A 5 -1.25 0.67 6.93
N LEU A 6 -1.91 -0.31 7.58
CA LEU A 6 -1.94 -0.43 9.04
C LEU A 6 -0.53 -0.62 9.64
N ARG A 7 0.33 -1.41 8.99
CA ARG A 7 1.72 -1.57 9.44
C ARG A 7 2.55 -0.31 9.22
N LEU A 8 2.38 0.39 8.09
CA LEU A 8 3.08 1.66 7.84
C LEU A 8 2.73 2.73 8.89
N ASP A 9 1.47 2.78 9.33
CA ASP A 9 1.01 3.69 10.38
C ASP A 9 1.71 3.45 11.73
N GLN A 10 2.02 2.19 12.07
CA GLN A 10 2.81 1.83 13.26
C GLN A 10 4.24 2.42 13.23
N TYR A 11 4.77 2.72 12.04
CA TYR A 11 6.05 3.40 11.84
C TYR A 11 5.89 4.90 11.54
N GLY A 12 4.69 5.46 11.72
CA GLY A 12 4.41 6.87 11.45
C GLY A 12 4.40 7.25 9.97
N ILE A 13 4.27 6.27 9.06
CA ILE A 13 4.21 6.50 7.61
C ILE A 13 2.75 6.44 7.16
N SER A 14 2.21 7.57 6.70
CA SER A 14 0.87 7.62 6.14
C SER A 14 0.84 7.16 4.69
N GLY A 15 -0.15 6.33 4.35
CA GLY A 15 -0.39 5.85 3.00
C GLY A 15 -1.85 5.49 2.77
N SER A 16 -2.19 5.09 1.54
CA SER A 16 -3.54 4.68 1.17
C SER A 16 -3.51 3.39 0.35
N THR A 17 -4.63 2.68 0.29
CA THR A 17 -4.84 1.45 -0.50
C THR A 17 -6.14 1.59 -1.30
N GLY A 18 -6.26 0.89 -2.43
CA GLY A 18 -7.48 0.92 -3.25
C GLY A 18 -7.68 2.25 -3.99
N SER A 19 -8.95 2.67 -4.17
CA SER A 19 -9.36 3.86 -4.93
C SER A 19 -9.12 5.20 -4.21
N ALA A 20 -8.31 5.23 -3.15
CA ALA A 20 -8.02 6.37 -2.28
C ALA A 20 -9.03 6.68 -1.16
N CYS A 21 -10.33 6.43 -1.37
CA CYS A 21 -11.36 6.64 -0.35
C CYS A 21 -11.71 5.29 0.29
N THR A 22 -11.68 5.24 1.61
CA THR A 22 -12.31 4.18 2.40
C THR A 22 -13.83 4.27 2.26
N SER A 23 -14.37 3.82 1.13
CA SER A 23 -15.74 3.29 1.10
C SER A 23 -15.74 2.01 1.93
N GLN A 24 -16.82 1.72 2.66
CA GLN A 24 -17.02 0.50 3.47
C GLN A 24 -17.03 -0.81 2.65
N ASP A 25 -16.53 -0.75 1.41
CA ASP A 25 -16.54 -1.83 0.44
C ASP A 25 -15.13 -2.42 0.36
N LEU A 26 -15.04 -3.74 0.51
CA LEU A 26 -13.81 -4.51 0.41
C LEU A 26 -13.32 -4.66 -1.04
N ALA A 27 -14.01 -4.03 -2.00
CA ALA A 27 -13.65 -4.04 -3.40
C ALA A 27 -12.26 -3.43 -3.68
N PRO A 28 -11.50 -3.99 -4.64
CA PRO A 28 -10.24 -3.41 -5.07
C PRO A 28 -10.46 -2.12 -5.87
N SER A 29 -9.37 -1.39 -6.14
CA SER A 29 -9.47 -0.13 -6.87
C SER A 29 -10.15 -0.30 -8.24
N HIS A 30 -11.28 0.39 -8.45
CA HIS A 30 -11.97 0.38 -9.74
C HIS A 30 -11.08 0.93 -10.86
N VAL A 31 -10.13 1.81 -10.55
CA VAL A 31 -9.15 2.34 -11.52
C VAL A 31 -8.16 1.26 -11.92
N LEU A 32 -7.62 0.50 -10.95
CA LEU A 32 -6.68 -0.59 -11.24
C LEU A 32 -7.36 -1.71 -12.05
N LEU A 33 -8.63 -2.01 -11.76
CA LEU A 33 -9.42 -2.94 -12.56
C LEU A 33 -9.63 -2.42 -13.99
N ALA A 34 -9.98 -1.15 -14.16
CA ALA A 34 -10.24 -0.55 -15.47
C ALA A 34 -9.02 -0.54 -16.40
N ILE A 35 -7.80 -0.47 -15.85
CA ILE A 35 -6.55 -0.59 -16.62
C ILE A 35 -6.10 -2.04 -16.84
N GLY A 36 -6.96 -3.01 -16.51
CA GLY A 36 -6.72 -4.44 -16.77
C GLY A 36 -5.93 -5.18 -15.71
N LEU A 37 -5.75 -4.62 -14.51
CA LEU A 37 -5.08 -5.31 -13.43
C LEU A 37 -6.01 -6.39 -12.83
N PRO A 38 -5.56 -7.65 -12.68
CA PRO A 38 -6.31 -8.68 -11.97
C PRO A 38 -6.69 -8.25 -10.56
N ALA A 39 -7.88 -8.67 -10.10
CA ALA A 39 -8.41 -8.28 -8.80
C ALA A 39 -7.48 -8.68 -7.65
N GLU A 40 -6.82 -9.84 -7.77
CA GLU A 40 -5.86 -10.39 -6.81
C GLU A 40 -4.66 -9.45 -6.62
N LEU A 41 -4.18 -8.85 -7.72
CA LEU A 41 -3.09 -7.87 -7.70
C LEU A 41 -3.57 -6.51 -7.18
N ALA A 42 -4.78 -6.10 -7.57
CA ALA A 42 -5.34 -4.79 -7.21
C ALA A 42 -5.59 -4.64 -5.70
N HIS A 43 -5.94 -5.73 -5.00
CA HIS A 43 -6.06 -5.76 -3.53
C HIS A 43 -4.71 -5.47 -2.81
N GLY A 44 -3.59 -5.75 -3.47
CA GLY A 44 -2.24 -5.53 -2.95
C GLY A 44 -1.73 -4.08 -3.07
N SER A 45 -2.53 -3.17 -3.64
CA SER A 45 -2.08 -1.81 -3.95
C SER A 45 -1.66 -0.97 -2.72
N LEU A 46 -0.64 -0.13 -2.93
CA LEU A 46 -0.20 0.92 -2.02
C LEU A 46 -0.05 2.21 -2.82
N ARG A 47 -0.60 3.30 -2.30
CA ARG A 47 -0.46 4.65 -2.85
C ARG A 47 0.17 5.58 -1.82
N LEU A 48 1.32 6.14 -2.18
CA LEU A 48 2.00 7.19 -1.45
C LEU A 48 1.96 8.47 -2.28
N SER A 49 1.40 9.53 -1.72
CA SER A 49 1.32 10.84 -2.38
C SER A 49 2.30 11.79 -1.69
N LEU A 50 3.21 12.38 -2.45
CA LEU A 50 4.17 13.34 -1.91
C LEU A 50 3.59 14.75 -1.95
N GLY A 51 3.99 15.58 -0.98
CA GLY A 51 3.58 16.97 -0.88
C GLY A 51 4.76 17.92 -0.93
N ARG A 52 4.50 19.24 -0.97
CA ARG A 52 5.54 20.28 -0.99
C ARG A 52 6.54 20.18 0.18
N LYS A 53 6.12 19.61 1.31
CA LYS A 53 6.93 19.45 2.51
C LYS A 53 7.69 18.12 2.60
N THR A 54 7.47 17.19 1.66
CA THR A 54 8.20 15.92 1.63
C THR A 54 9.67 16.20 1.37
N ALA A 55 10.53 15.73 2.27
CA ALA A 55 11.97 15.84 2.16
C ALA A 55 12.62 14.51 1.78
N LYS A 56 13.87 14.57 1.29
CA LYS A 56 14.66 13.39 0.91
C LYS A 56 14.76 12.36 2.07
N ARG A 57 14.96 12.85 3.30
CA ARG A 57 14.99 12.00 4.50
C ARG A 57 13.72 11.18 4.72
N ASP A 58 12.55 11.72 4.35
CA ASP A 58 11.27 11.04 4.53
C ASP A 58 11.19 9.86 3.55
N LEU A 59 11.69 10.06 2.32
CA LEU A 59 11.80 9.00 1.31
C LEU A 59 12.80 7.92 1.74
N ASP A 60 13.95 8.33 2.26
CA ASP A 60 14.97 7.39 2.73
C ASP A 60 14.45 6.54 3.89
N TYR A 61 13.70 7.14 4.81
CA TYR A 61 13.02 6.42 5.89
C TYR A 61 11.98 5.43 5.37
N VAL A 62 11.12 5.84 4.42
CA VAL A 62 10.16 4.93 3.79
C VAL A 62 10.85 3.76 3.09
N LEU A 63 11.95 4.01 2.37
CA LEU A 63 12.73 2.98 1.67
C LEU A 63 13.41 1.99 2.63
N GLU A 64 13.72 2.40 3.86
CA GLU A 64 14.25 1.52 4.88
C GLU A 64 13.18 0.58 5.47
N ILE A 65 11.98 1.10 5.69
CA ILE A 65 10.91 0.42 6.42
C ILE A 65 10.01 -0.43 5.50
N LEU A 66 9.62 0.10 4.35
CA LEU A 66 8.65 -0.53 3.45
C LEU A 66 9.05 -1.95 3.01
N PRO A 67 10.31 -2.23 2.61
CA PRO A 67 10.71 -3.58 2.21
C PRO A 67 10.53 -4.61 3.33
N LYS A 68 10.89 -4.25 4.57
CA LYS A 68 10.78 -5.12 5.74
C LYS A 68 9.32 -5.50 6.02
N ILE A 69 8.40 -4.54 5.86
CA ILE A 69 6.96 -4.78 6.03
C ILE A 69 6.44 -5.70 4.91
N VAL A 70 6.81 -5.42 3.65
CA VAL A 70 6.36 -6.19 2.49
C VAL A 70 6.84 -7.63 2.58
N GLU A 71 8.10 -7.87 2.95
CA GLU A 71 8.65 -9.20 3.14
C GLU A 71 7.86 -9.98 4.20
N LYS A 72 7.62 -9.38 5.37
CA LYS A 72 6.83 -10.00 6.44
C LYS A 72 5.39 -10.30 6.04
N LEU A 73 4.74 -9.43 5.27
CA LEU A 73 3.38 -9.68 4.80
C LEU A 73 3.34 -10.79 3.74
N ARG A 74 4.36 -10.88 2.88
CA ARG A 74 4.46 -11.93 1.86
C ARG A 74 4.69 -13.31 2.48
N THR A 75 5.45 -13.43 3.55
CA THR A 75 5.64 -14.73 4.24
C THR A 75 4.36 -15.24 4.89
N MET A 76 3.42 -14.34 5.21
CA MET A 76 2.12 -14.68 5.80
C MET A 76 1.01 -14.87 4.74
N SER A 77 1.25 -14.49 3.49
CA SER A 77 0.26 -14.56 2.42
C SER A 77 0.09 -15.98 1.90
N ALA A 78 -1.15 -16.44 1.78
CA ALA A 78 -1.47 -17.69 1.11
C ALA A 78 -1.35 -17.60 -0.43
N ILE A 79 -1.30 -16.37 -0.96
CA ILE A 79 -1.14 -16.10 -2.39
C ILE A 79 0.35 -15.96 -2.69
N LYS A 80 0.87 -16.86 -3.54
CA LYS A 80 2.21 -16.77 -4.14
C LYS A 80 2.05 -16.31 -5.59
N LEU A 81 2.37 -15.04 -5.82
CA LEU A 81 2.46 -14.42 -7.15
C LEU A 81 3.90 -14.48 -7.64
#